data_AF-A0A662T164-F1
#
_entry.id   AF-A0A662T164-F1
#
_cell.length_a   1.000
_cell.length_b   1.000
_cell.length_c   1.000
_cell.angle_alpha   90.00
_cell.angle_beta   90.00
_cell.angle_gamma   90.00
#
_symmetry.space_group_name_H-M   'P 1'
#
loop_
_entity.id
_entity.type
_entity.pdbx_description
1 polymer ?
#
loop_
_entity_poly.entity_id
_entity_poly.type
_entity_poly.pdbx_seq_one_letter_code
_entity_poly.pdbx_strand_id
1 'polypeptide(L)' 'MVDIYKLLVESEEKRAYVKRIEIREVLPCFTTPGYIRFIAQADRELSELIPIVFLRTPPGRASYSIE' A
#
# COMPACT_ATOMS: atom_id res chain seq x y z
N MET A 1 -12.39 -8.26 -3.54
CA MET A 1 -11.37 -7.79 -2.59
C MET A 1 -10.41 -6.93 -3.39
N VAL A 2 -10.41 -5.62 -3.20
CA VAL A 2 -9.58 -4.70 -4.01
C VAL A 2 -8.14 -4.82 -3.53
N ASP A 3 -7.24 -5.22 -4.42
CA ASP A 3 -5.81 -5.36 -4.12
C ASP A 3 -5.15 -3.98 -4.11
N ILE A 4 -5.19 -3.35 -2.94
CA ILE A 4 -4.71 -1.97 -2.71
C ILE A 4 -3.25 -1.83 -3.15
N TYR A 5 -2.43 -2.89 -3.03
CA TYR A 5 -1.04 -2.86 -3.44
C TYR A 5 -0.88 -2.66 -4.95
N LYS A 6 -1.71 -3.31 -5.76
CA LYS A 6 -1.61 -3.24 -7.22
C LYS A 6 -1.98 -1.86 -7.77
N LEU A 7 -3.01 -1.24 -7.19
CA LEU A 7 -3.42 0.15 -7.48
C LEU A 7 -2.38 1.19 -7.07
N LEU A 8 -1.57 0.89 -6.04
CA LEU A 8 -0.47 1.75 -5.60
C LEU A 8 0.76 1.65 -6.51
N VAL A 9 0.97 0.52 -7.18
CA VAL A 9 2.13 0.28 -8.06
C VAL A 9 1.90 0.76 -9.51
N GLU A 10 0.70 0.61 -10.07
CA GLU A 10 0.34 0.99 -11.46
C GLU A 10 0.19 2.51 -11.65
N SER A 11 1.24 3.19 -11.28
CA SER A 11 1.26 4.55 -10.82
C SER A 11 2.41 5.31 -11.42
N GLU A 12 2.59 5.21 -12.73
CA GLU A 12 3.84 5.63 -13.36
C GLU A 12 4.08 7.16 -13.43
N GLU A 13 3.30 7.97 -12.70
CA GLU A 13 3.62 9.38 -12.39
C GLU A 13 3.71 9.68 -10.89
N LYS A 14 3.52 8.69 -10.02
CA LYS A 14 3.02 8.95 -8.67
C LYS A 14 4.15 9.08 -7.65
N ARG A 15 4.19 10.26 -7.01
CA ARG A 15 4.77 10.45 -5.67
C ARG A 15 4.32 9.29 -4.78
N ALA A 16 5.21 8.34 -4.52
CA ALA A 16 4.96 7.25 -3.59
C ALA A 16 4.53 7.85 -2.25
N TYR A 17 3.36 7.44 -1.75
CA TYR A 17 2.83 7.97 -0.50
C TYR A 17 3.66 7.54 0.71
N VAL A 18 4.28 6.38 0.60
CA VAL A 18 5.30 5.82 1.50
C VAL A 18 6.65 5.97 0.81
N LYS A 19 7.62 6.61 1.48
CA LYS A 19 8.97 6.80 0.92
C LYS A 19 9.97 5.84 1.53
N ARG A 20 9.72 5.39 2.76
CA ARG A 20 10.65 4.54 3.51
C ARG A 20 9.87 3.50 4.30
N ILE A 21 10.46 2.32 4.39
CA ILE A 21 9.98 1.22 5.22
C ILE A 21 11.14 0.81 6.12
N GLU A 22 10.89 0.74 7.41
CA GLU A 22 11.87 0.35 8.42
C GLU A 22 11.52 -1.03 8.97
N ILE A 23 12.49 -1.95 8.97
CA ILE A 23 12.34 -3.25 9.62
C ILE A 23 12.56 -3.06 11.11
N ARG A 24 11.54 -3.36 11.91
CA ARG A 24 11.61 -3.25 13.37
C ARG A 24 12.10 -4.53 14.03
N GLU A 25 11.63 -5.67 13.54
CA GLU A 25 11.93 -6.96 14.15
C GLU A 25 12.07 -8.06 13.10
N VAL A 26 12.97 -9.00 13.35
CA VAL A 26 13.12 -10.23 12.56
C VAL A 26 12.85 -11.42 13.48
N LEU A 27 11.94 -12.28 13.06
CA LEU A 27 11.38 -13.40 13.81
C LEU A 27 11.48 -14.68 12.98
N PRO A 28 11.58 -15.85 13.62
CA PRO A 28 11.50 -17.12 12.92
C PRO A 28 10.13 -17.29 12.26
N CYS A 29 10.11 -17.78 11.02
CA CYS A 29 8.88 -18.13 10.33
C CYS A 29 8.47 -19.56 10.69
N PHE A 30 7.34 -19.72 11.39
CA PHE A 30 6.82 -21.03 11.79
C PHE A 30 6.04 -21.74 10.69
N THR A 31 5.54 -20.98 9.70
CA THR A 31 4.66 -21.51 8.65
C THR A 31 5.43 -22.11 7.47
N THR A 32 6.66 -21.65 7.22
CA THR A 32 7.44 -22.06 6.05
C THR A 32 8.92 -22.23 6.43
N PRO A 33 9.43 -23.47 6.46
CA PRO A 33 10.84 -23.75 6.74
C PRO A 33 11.77 -23.00 5.76
N GLY A 34 12.84 -22.41 6.27
CA GLY A 34 13.80 -21.64 5.48
C GLY A 34 13.44 -20.17 5.24
N TYR A 35 12.29 -19.71 5.72
CA TYR A 35 11.87 -18.31 5.62
C TYR A 35 12.06 -17.58 6.96
N ILE A 36 12.25 -16.26 6.87
CA ILE A 36 12.24 -15.36 8.02
C ILE A 36 11.00 -14.48 7.97
N ARG A 37 10.37 -14.25 9.11
CA ARG A 37 9.30 -13.27 9.26
C ARG A 37 9.92 -11.97 9.72
N PHE A 38 9.54 -10.83 9.15
CA PHE A 38 9.96 -9.54 9.69
C PHE A 38 8.74 -8.64 9.86
N ILE A 39 8.77 -7.83 10.91
CA ILE A 39 7.80 -6.78 11.17
C ILE A 39 8.41 -5.48 10.67
N ALA A 40 7.72 -4.80 9.78
CA ALA A 40 8.16 -3.54 9.21
C ALA A 40 7.10 -2.46 9.38
N GLN A 41 7.56 -1.21 9.48
CA GLN A 41 6.72 -0.03 9.59
C GLN A 41 7.05 0.97 8.49
N ALA A 42 6.02 1.49 7.83
CA ALA A 42 6.15 2.58 6.86
C ALA A 42 6.40 3.92 7.56
N ASP A 43 7.01 4.87 6.84
CA ASP A 43 7.29 6.24 7.32
C ASP A 43 6.04 7.10 7.57
N ARG A 44 4.86 6.60 7.20
CA ARG A 44 3.57 7.26 7.40
C ARG A 44 2.53 6.27 7.88
N GLU A 45 1.61 6.77 8.69
CA GLU A 45 0.47 5.98 9.12
C GLU A 45 -0.61 5.93 8.03
N LEU A 46 -1.38 4.84 8.04
CA LEU A 46 -2.50 4.69 7.11
C LEU A 46 -3.56 5.79 7.31
N SER A 47 -3.77 6.23 8.55
CA SER A 47 -4.67 7.33 8.95
C SER A 47 -4.35 8.64 8.21
N GLU A 48 -3.08 8.94 7.98
CA GLU A 48 -2.61 10.13 7.25
C GLU A 48 -2.85 10.01 5.75
N LEU A 49 -2.84 8.79 5.22
CA LEU A 49 -2.97 8.53 3.78
C LEU A 49 -4.43 8.44 3.34
N ILE A 50 -5.34 7.95 4.19
CA ILE A 50 -6.76 7.74 3.86
C ILE A 50 -7.40 9.02 3.27
N PRO A 51 -7.29 10.21 3.89
CA PRO A 51 -7.90 11.42 3.34
C PRO A 51 -7.33 11.82 1.97
N ILE A 52 -6.01 11.64 1.77
CA ILE A 52 -5.33 11.99 0.53
C ILE A 52 -5.79 11.08 -0.61
N VAL A 53 -5.89 9.77 -0.35
CA VAL A 53 -6.40 8.79 -1.30
C VAL A 53 -7.86 9.07 -1.61
N PHE A 54 -8.67 9.36 -0.59
CA PHE A 54 -10.10 9.66 -0.75
C PHE A 54 -10.34 10.92 -1.61
N LEU A 55 -9.54 11.97 -1.44
CA LEU A 55 -9.64 13.18 -2.27
C LEU A 55 -9.20 12.95 -3.72
N ARG A 56 -8.20 12.08 -3.94
CA ARG A 56 -7.68 11.79 -5.29
C ARG A 56 -8.53 10.76 -6.04
N THR A 57 -9.13 9.84 -5.32
CA THR A 57 -9.99 8.78 -5.84
C THR A 57 -11.33 8.84 -5.10
N PRO A 58 -12.13 9.89 -5.35
CA PRO A 58 -13.43 10.01 -4.72
C PRO A 58 -14.27 8.79 -5.09
N PRO A 59 -14.91 8.12 -4.11
CA PRO A 59 -15.80 7.00 -4.42
C PRO A 59 -16.91 7.50 -5.35
N GLY A 60 -16.96 6.95 -6.57
CA GLY A 60 -17.95 7.33 -7.59
C GLY A 60 -17.40 7.95 -8.88
N ARG A 61 -16.09 8.24 -9.01
CA ARG A 61 -15.48 8.51 -10.33
C ARG A 61 -15.25 7.20 -11.11
N ALA A 62 -16.32 6.53 -11.50
CA ALA A 62 -16.29 5.56 -12.58
C ALA A 62 -16.39 6.34 -13.90
N SER A 63 -15.31 6.38 -14.69
CA SER A 63 -15.43 6.79 -16.10
C SER A 63 -16.04 5.64 -16.86
N TYR A 64 -17.35 5.69 -17.09
CA TYR A 64 -17.98 4.85 -18.08
C TYR A 64 -17.66 5.45 -19.45
N SER A 65 -16.69 4.86 -20.15
CA SER A 65 -16.53 5.07 -21.59
C SER A 65 -17.71 4.40 -22.27
N ILE A 66 -18.62 5.21 -22.81
CA ILE A 66 -19.65 4.74 -23.73
C ILE A 66 -18.96 4.64 -25.09
N GLU A 67 -18.52 3.43 -25.43
CA GLU A 67 -18.27 3.06 -26.84
C GLU A 67 -19.60 2.88 -27.57
#